data_AF-A0A7W6KAV1-F1
#
_entry.id   AF-A0A7W6KAV1-F1
#
_cell.length_a   1.000
_cell.length_b   1.000
_cell.length_c   1.000
_cell.angle_alpha   90.00
_cell.angle_beta   90.00
_cell.angle_gamma   90.00
#
_symmetry.space_group_name_H-M   'P 1'
#
loop_
_entity.id
_entity.type
_entity.pdbx_description
1 polymer ?
#
loop_
_entity_poly.entity_id
_entity_poly.type
_entity_poly.pdbx_seq_one_letter_code
_entity_poly.pdbx_strand_id
1 'polypeptide(L)'
;MKQLSSLKLTAKQEIFCFEYVKTFNATAAAIASGYSEKSAYSIGSENLRKPEIQKKIDELTKGKIMLPDEIQKRMTDIARTRLNDFIVPKTTVYIKKIKVGLEELISRLRSEIDFEDDFSLQANIQGKELAKHEKAQEQRRRQIIRYKLELNNNPNAYRIIDGEPELIEVADVNLLKLSREKEQGNIKSLKFTKDGPQIELYAVDAALANLARINAMFIDKHQVDVVSKLEGMTDEQLIMLTDIVMQLYGKPQHIIDDAITMALTKINEDGTEHYE
;
A
#
# COMPACT_ATOMS: atom_id res chain seq x y z
N MET A 1 13.79 37.63 -40.14
CA MET A 1 14.43 36.74 -39.14
C MET A 1 14.78 37.57 -37.90
N LYS A 2 14.04 37.41 -36.80
CA LYS A 2 14.39 38.01 -35.51
C LYS A 2 15.46 37.13 -34.86
N GLN A 3 16.63 37.71 -34.58
CA GLN A 3 17.69 37.05 -33.81
C GLN A 3 17.12 36.59 -32.47
N LEU A 4 17.18 35.28 -32.17
CA LEU A 4 17.01 34.78 -30.80
C LEU A 4 18.21 35.24 -29.98
N SER A 5 18.05 36.36 -29.28
CA SER A 5 18.92 36.71 -28.16
C SER A 5 18.85 35.58 -27.13
N SER A 6 19.99 34.96 -26.84
CA SER A 6 20.13 34.07 -25.68
C SER A 6 19.96 34.92 -24.42
N LEU A 7 18.72 35.09 -23.97
CA LEU A 7 18.39 35.86 -22.77
C LEU A 7 18.97 35.15 -21.56
N LYS A 8 20.07 35.70 -21.05
CA LYS A 8 20.75 35.28 -19.84
C LYS A 8 19.79 35.51 -18.65
N LEU A 9 19.66 34.54 -17.77
CA LEU A 9 18.81 34.65 -16.58
C LEU A 9 19.24 35.83 -15.72
N THR A 10 18.25 36.55 -15.18
CA THR A 10 18.52 37.59 -14.16
C THR A 10 18.88 36.95 -12.83
N ALA A 11 19.61 37.66 -11.97
CA ALA A 11 19.99 37.16 -10.65
C ALA A 11 18.79 36.67 -9.82
N LYS A 12 17.63 37.36 -9.91
CA LYS A 12 16.39 36.92 -9.25
C LYS A 12 15.84 35.62 -9.83
N GLN A 13 15.88 35.44 -11.15
CA GLN A 13 15.45 34.20 -11.80
C GLN A 13 16.41 33.04 -11.53
N GLU A 14 17.71 33.30 -11.41
CA GLU A 14 18.68 32.28 -10.99
C GLU A 14 18.40 31.81 -9.55
N ILE A 15 18.22 32.74 -8.60
CA ILE A 15 17.85 32.41 -7.22
C ILE A 15 16.52 31.67 -7.20
N PHE A 16 15.53 32.09 -8.00
CA PHE A 16 14.25 31.39 -8.13
C PHE A 16 14.45 29.92 -8.55
N CYS A 17 15.30 29.65 -9.55
CA CYS A 17 15.59 28.27 -9.98
C CYS A 17 16.19 27.43 -8.83
N PHE A 18 17.14 27.99 -8.07
CA PHE A 18 17.75 27.30 -6.93
C PHE A 18 16.76 27.02 -5.80
N GLU A 19 15.90 27.99 -5.45
CA GLU A 19 14.89 27.83 -4.40
C GLU A 19 13.74 26.90 -4.83
N TYR A 20 13.38 26.92 -6.11
CA TYR A 20 12.35 26.04 -6.65
C TYR A 20 12.78 24.58 -6.60
N VAL A 21 14.01 24.24 -7.01
CA VAL A 21 14.49 22.85 -7.00
C VAL A 21 14.61 22.27 -5.58
N LYS A 22 14.71 23.11 -4.55
CA LYS A 22 14.69 22.66 -3.14
C LYS A 22 13.31 22.25 -2.65
N THR A 23 12.26 22.94 -3.10
CA THR A 23 10.91 22.87 -2.48
C THR A 23 9.80 22.43 -3.44
N PHE A 24 10.07 22.46 -4.75
CA PHE A 24 9.09 22.33 -5.84
C PHE A 24 7.83 23.19 -5.66
N ASN A 25 7.96 24.32 -4.95
CA ASN A 25 6.88 25.25 -4.68
C ASN A 25 7.19 26.60 -5.33
N ALA A 26 6.45 26.93 -6.40
CA ALA A 26 6.66 28.13 -7.21
C ALA A 26 6.48 29.42 -6.40
N THR A 27 5.46 29.48 -5.55
CA THR A 27 5.17 30.65 -4.72
C THR A 27 6.25 30.87 -3.67
N ALA A 28 6.66 29.81 -2.97
CA ALA A 28 7.71 29.90 -1.95
C ALA A 28 9.06 30.29 -2.56
N ALA A 29 9.40 29.73 -3.72
CA ALA A 29 10.60 30.09 -4.47
C ALA A 29 10.58 31.56 -4.96
N ALA A 30 9.41 32.07 -5.38
CA ALA A 30 9.26 33.46 -5.74
C ALA A 30 9.48 34.40 -4.55
N ILE A 31 8.95 34.06 -3.36
CA ILE A 31 9.19 34.86 -2.15
C ILE A 31 10.69 34.84 -1.78
N ALA A 32 11.30 33.65 -1.74
CA ALA A 32 12.70 33.48 -1.37
C ALA A 32 13.69 34.16 -2.34
N SER A 33 13.31 34.31 -3.61
CA SER A 33 14.09 35.03 -4.64
C SER A 33 13.89 36.56 -4.63
N GLY A 34 13.12 37.09 -3.67
CA GLY A 34 12.93 38.52 -3.46
C GLY A 34 11.89 39.16 -4.38
N TYR A 35 10.88 38.40 -4.81
CA TYR A 35 9.64 38.96 -5.37
C TYR A 35 8.66 39.35 -4.26
N SER A 36 7.73 40.26 -4.57
CA SER A 36 6.72 40.70 -3.61
C SER A 36 5.81 39.53 -3.23
N GLU A 37 5.54 39.36 -1.94
CA GLU A 37 4.65 38.30 -1.43
C GLU A 37 3.25 38.38 -2.08
N LYS A 38 2.73 39.60 -2.28
CA LYS A 38 1.41 39.84 -2.87
C LYS A 38 1.30 39.34 -4.31
N SER A 39 2.42 39.21 -5.02
CA SER A 39 2.47 38.79 -6.43
C SER A 39 3.21 37.47 -6.65
N ALA A 40 3.76 36.87 -5.60
CA ALA A 40 4.61 35.68 -5.68
C ALA A 40 3.91 34.47 -6.34
N TYR A 41 2.61 34.29 -6.10
CA TYR A 41 1.82 33.22 -6.73
C TYR A 41 1.77 33.36 -8.25
N SER A 42 1.45 34.57 -8.74
CA SER A 42 1.37 34.88 -10.17
C SER A 42 2.75 34.81 -10.83
N ILE A 43 3.76 35.43 -10.20
CA ILE A 43 5.14 35.49 -10.70
C ILE A 43 5.76 34.08 -10.72
N GLY A 44 5.50 33.26 -9.70
CA GLY A 44 5.98 31.88 -9.67
C GLY A 44 5.45 31.07 -10.86
N SER A 45 4.15 31.18 -11.14
CA SER A 45 3.53 30.53 -12.31
C SER A 45 4.06 31.06 -13.64
N GLU A 46 4.25 32.39 -13.75
CA GLU A 46 4.83 33.01 -14.94
C GLU A 46 6.28 32.55 -15.18
N ASN A 47 7.12 32.55 -14.14
CA ASN A 47 8.51 32.12 -14.22
C ASN A 47 8.63 30.67 -14.68
N LEU A 48 7.76 29.77 -14.22
CA LEU A 48 7.75 28.37 -14.65
C LEU A 48 7.34 28.16 -16.12
N ARG A 49 6.77 29.16 -16.80
CA ARG A 49 6.46 29.09 -18.25
C ARG A 49 7.57 29.65 -19.14
N LYS A 50 8.57 30.31 -18.56
CA LYS A 50 9.67 30.91 -19.31
C LYS A 50 10.68 29.83 -19.73
N PRO A 51 10.96 29.64 -21.03
CA PRO A 51 11.83 28.56 -21.51
C PRO A 51 13.23 28.56 -20.90
N GLU A 52 13.81 29.74 -20.65
CA GLU A 52 15.14 29.90 -20.05
C GLU A 52 15.20 29.44 -18.59
N ILE A 53 14.11 29.62 -17.83
CA ILE A 53 13.97 29.15 -16.45
C ILE A 53 13.75 27.64 -16.45
N GLN A 54 12.88 27.13 -17.34
CA GLN A 54 12.63 25.70 -17.50
C GLN A 54 13.94 24.95 -17.77
N LYS A 55 14.73 25.42 -18.73
CA LYS A 55 16.03 24.84 -19.08
C LYS A 55 16.99 24.84 -17.90
N LYS A 56 17.03 25.90 -17.10
CA LYS A 56 17.90 25.95 -15.91
C LYS A 56 17.44 25.01 -14.81
N ILE A 57 16.14 24.88 -14.60
CA ILE A 57 15.58 23.89 -13.68
C ILE A 57 15.94 22.47 -14.16
N ASP A 58 15.78 22.19 -15.44
CA ASP A 58 16.15 20.90 -16.04
C ASP A 58 17.65 20.60 -15.82
N GLU A 59 18.53 21.58 -16.05
CA GLU A 59 19.96 21.45 -15.75
C GLU A 59 20.25 21.17 -14.27
N LEU A 60 19.57 21.87 -13.35
CA LEU A 60 19.76 21.72 -11.90
C LEU A 60 19.23 20.40 -11.34
N THR A 61 18.26 19.81 -12.04
CA THR A 61 17.54 18.59 -11.65
C THR A 61 18.02 17.35 -12.40
N LYS A 62 18.78 17.53 -13.49
CA LYS A 62 19.40 16.44 -14.25
C LYS A 62 20.22 15.53 -13.33
N GLY A 63 19.86 14.25 -13.30
CA GLY A 63 20.51 13.24 -12.44
C GLY A 63 20.12 13.27 -10.96
N LYS A 64 19.23 14.18 -10.53
CA LYS A 64 18.65 14.22 -9.18
C LYS A 64 17.20 13.78 -9.14
N ILE A 65 16.49 13.91 -10.26
CA ILE A 65 15.10 13.45 -10.41
C ILE A 65 15.10 12.04 -10.99
N MET A 66 14.17 11.23 -10.48
CA MET A 66 13.85 9.89 -10.98
C MET A 66 13.45 9.94 -12.47
N LEU A 67 13.96 9.03 -13.28
CA LEU A 67 13.58 8.97 -14.70
C LEU A 67 12.11 8.56 -14.86
N PRO A 68 11.40 8.98 -15.93
CA PRO A 68 9.99 8.62 -16.14
C PRO A 68 9.70 7.12 -16.03
N ASP A 69 10.54 6.28 -16.63
CA ASP A 69 10.41 4.82 -16.57
C ASP A 69 10.57 4.27 -15.15
N GLU A 70 11.49 4.87 -14.38
CA GLU A 70 11.69 4.50 -12.97
C GLU A 70 10.49 4.92 -12.11
N ILE A 71 9.90 6.09 -12.38
CA ILE A 71 8.65 6.54 -11.74
C ILE A 71 7.51 5.57 -12.04
N GLN A 72 7.34 5.18 -13.32
CA GLN A 72 6.30 4.25 -13.72
C GLN A 72 6.48 2.88 -13.05
N LYS A 73 7.72 2.38 -12.99
CA LYS A 73 8.07 1.16 -12.27
C LYS A 73 7.71 1.27 -10.80
N ARG A 74 8.10 2.35 -10.12
CA ARG A 74 7.79 2.59 -8.70
C ARG A 74 6.29 2.64 -8.43
N MET A 75 5.52 3.35 -9.27
CA MET A 75 4.06 3.39 -9.18
C MET A 75 3.45 2.00 -9.35
N THR A 76 3.99 1.20 -10.26
CA THR A 76 3.56 -0.18 -10.50
C THR A 76 3.86 -1.08 -9.31
N ASP A 77 5.06 -0.99 -8.74
CA ASP A 77 5.48 -1.79 -7.57
C ASP A 77 4.59 -1.49 -6.35
N ILE A 78 4.31 -0.20 -6.10
CA ILE A 78 3.36 0.23 -5.06
C ILE A 78 1.96 -0.31 -5.32
N ALA A 79 1.45 -0.19 -6.55
CA ALA A 79 0.10 -0.63 -6.90
C ALA A 79 -0.09 -2.15 -6.82
N ARG A 80 0.97 -2.93 -7.02
CA ARG A 80 0.96 -4.40 -6.96
C ARG A 80 1.10 -4.96 -5.56
N THR A 81 1.66 -4.20 -4.63
CA THR A 81 1.93 -4.66 -3.26
C THR A 81 0.63 -4.97 -2.52
N ARG A 82 0.46 -6.22 -2.05
CA ARG A 82 -0.75 -6.67 -1.32
C ARG A 82 -0.38 -7.15 0.08
N LEU A 83 -1.28 -6.90 1.05
CA LEU A 83 -1.06 -7.34 2.44
C LEU A 83 -0.90 -8.87 2.55
N ASN A 84 -1.68 -9.63 1.76
CA ASN A 84 -1.62 -11.09 1.75
C ASN A 84 -0.25 -11.64 1.34
N ASP A 85 0.57 -10.88 0.62
CA ASP A 85 1.91 -11.31 0.21
C ASP A 85 2.85 -11.47 1.42
N PHE A 86 2.48 -10.89 2.57
CA PHE A 86 3.25 -10.93 3.81
C PHE A 86 2.68 -11.94 4.82
N ILE A 87 1.51 -12.54 4.56
CA ILE A 87 0.90 -13.48 5.47
C ILE A 87 1.45 -14.88 5.16
N VAL A 88 1.97 -15.55 6.17
CA VAL A 88 2.53 -16.91 6.08
C VAL A 88 1.83 -17.83 7.07
N PRO A 89 1.58 -19.10 6.72
CA PRO A 89 1.09 -20.07 7.68
C PRO A 89 2.18 -20.35 8.71
N LYS A 90 1.77 -20.44 9.97
CA LYS A 90 2.62 -20.87 11.07
C LYS A 90 1.89 -21.90 11.89
N THR A 91 2.53 -23.06 12.05
CA THR A 91 2.06 -24.07 12.98
C THR A 91 2.39 -23.63 14.40
N THR A 92 1.38 -23.53 15.24
CA THR A 92 1.54 -23.24 16.67
C THR A 92 0.79 -24.25 17.51
N VAL A 93 1.29 -24.48 18.72
CA VAL A 93 0.56 -25.26 19.72
C VAL A 93 -0.56 -24.38 20.28
N TYR A 94 -1.79 -24.86 20.20
CA TYR A 94 -2.96 -24.24 20.79
C TYR A 94 -3.55 -25.15 21.87
N ILE A 95 -3.72 -24.59 23.05
CA ILE A 95 -4.29 -25.28 24.19
C ILE A 95 -5.70 -24.74 24.39
N LYS A 96 -6.70 -25.52 23.98
CA LYS A 96 -8.10 -25.14 24.12
C LYS A 96 -8.52 -25.22 25.58
N LYS A 97 -9.17 -24.17 26.09
CA LYS A 97 -9.83 -24.22 27.39
C LYS A 97 -11.12 -25.03 27.29
N ILE A 98 -11.18 -26.16 27.99
CA ILE A 98 -12.33 -27.07 27.99
C ILE A 98 -13.07 -27.03 29.32
N LYS A 99 -14.40 -27.18 29.28
CA LYS A 99 -15.22 -27.34 30.48
C LYS A 99 -15.24 -28.82 30.85
N VAL A 100 -14.77 -29.13 32.05
CA VAL A 100 -14.76 -30.49 32.59
C VAL A 100 -15.59 -30.52 33.86
N GLY A 101 -16.52 -31.47 33.93
CA GLY A 101 -17.38 -31.66 35.09
C GLY A 101 -16.56 -32.06 36.33
N LEU A 102 -17.03 -31.68 37.52
CA LEU A 102 -16.32 -32.01 38.75
C LEU A 102 -16.20 -33.52 39.00
N GLU A 103 -17.14 -34.34 38.52
CA GLU A 103 -17.07 -35.79 38.68
C GLU A 103 -15.86 -36.39 37.95
N GLU A 104 -15.59 -35.92 36.74
CA GLU A 104 -14.41 -36.30 35.96
C GLU A 104 -13.12 -35.86 36.66
N LEU A 105 -13.09 -34.65 37.24
CA LEU A 105 -11.95 -34.17 38.01
C LEU A 105 -11.73 -34.97 39.31
N ILE A 106 -12.80 -35.40 39.97
CA ILE A 106 -12.73 -36.30 41.12
C ILE A 106 -12.10 -37.63 40.71
N SER A 107 -12.52 -38.18 39.56
CA SER A 107 -11.96 -39.41 38.99
C SER A 107 -10.47 -39.28 38.72
N ARG A 108 -10.06 -38.18 38.06
CA ARG A 108 -8.64 -37.87 37.82
C ARG A 108 -7.83 -37.76 39.10
N LEU A 109 -8.34 -37.05 40.11
CA LEU A 109 -7.66 -36.92 41.41
C LEU A 109 -7.49 -38.26 42.12
N ARG A 110 -8.46 -39.17 41.99
CA ARG A 110 -8.35 -40.53 42.55
C ARG A 110 -7.24 -41.32 41.85
N SER A 111 -7.25 -41.34 40.52
CA SER A 111 -6.19 -42.00 39.75
C SER A 111 -4.81 -41.41 40.02
N GLU A 112 -4.71 -40.10 40.24
CA GLU A 112 -3.45 -39.45 40.61
C GLU A 112 -2.98 -39.85 42.01
N ILE A 113 -3.89 -39.97 42.99
CA ILE A 113 -3.54 -40.48 44.32
C ILE A 113 -3.01 -41.92 44.21
N ASP A 114 -3.71 -42.78 43.47
CA ASP A 114 -3.34 -44.19 43.30
C ASP A 114 -1.95 -44.31 42.63
N PHE A 115 -1.72 -43.56 41.54
CA PHE A 115 -0.44 -43.55 40.83
C PHE A 115 0.72 -43.08 41.73
N GLU A 116 0.50 -42.00 42.48
CA GLU A 116 1.54 -41.44 43.34
C GLU A 116 1.84 -42.36 44.54
N ASP A 117 0.81 -43.01 45.11
CA ASP A 117 1.00 -44.00 46.18
C ASP A 117 1.81 -45.21 45.67
N ASP A 118 1.52 -45.70 44.46
CA ASP A 118 2.31 -46.75 43.79
C ASP A 118 3.76 -46.29 43.52
N PHE A 119 3.93 -45.06 43.05
CA PHE A 119 5.25 -44.45 42.84
C PHE A 119 6.07 -44.39 44.14
N SER A 120 5.46 -43.96 45.25
CA SER A 120 6.12 -43.87 46.56
C SER A 120 6.66 -45.22 47.04
N LEU A 121 5.88 -46.29 46.84
CA LEU A 121 6.28 -47.66 47.17
C LEU A 121 7.44 -48.14 46.29
N GLN A 122 7.36 -47.93 44.97
CA GLN A 122 8.40 -48.37 44.03
C GLN A 122 9.70 -47.59 44.19
N ALA A 123 9.62 -46.29 44.47
CA ALA A 123 10.77 -45.43 44.73
C ALA A 123 11.35 -45.60 46.15
N ASN A 124 10.68 -46.38 47.02
CA ASN A 124 11.05 -46.63 48.41
C ASN A 124 11.30 -45.32 49.19
N ILE A 125 10.35 -44.38 49.08
CA ILE A 125 10.43 -43.08 49.75
C ILE A 125 10.27 -43.27 51.26
N GLN A 126 11.13 -42.65 52.07
CA GLN A 126 11.13 -42.83 53.53
C GLN A 126 11.28 -41.52 54.31
N GLY A 127 10.99 -41.59 55.61
CA GLY A 127 11.23 -40.52 56.57
C GLY A 127 10.49 -39.22 56.24
N LYS A 128 11.23 -38.11 56.17
CA LYS A 128 10.65 -36.77 55.93
C LYS A 128 10.01 -36.65 54.55
N GLU A 129 10.48 -37.39 53.55
CA GLU A 129 9.92 -37.35 52.20
C GLU A 129 8.58 -38.09 52.12
N LEU A 130 8.46 -39.24 52.80
CA LEU A 130 7.20 -39.97 52.89
C LEU A 130 6.12 -39.13 53.58
N ALA A 131 6.47 -38.44 54.68
CA ALA A 131 5.54 -37.53 55.34
C ALA A 131 5.07 -36.36 54.44
N LYS A 132 5.92 -35.88 53.52
CA LYS A 132 5.53 -34.86 52.53
C LYS A 132 4.59 -35.44 51.48
N HIS A 133 4.87 -36.65 51.00
CA HIS A 133 4.02 -37.38 50.07
C HIS A 133 2.62 -37.60 50.65
N GLU A 134 2.51 -38.16 51.85
CA GLU A 134 1.24 -38.40 52.54
C GLU A 134 0.43 -37.11 52.72
N LYS A 135 1.10 -36.01 53.09
CA LYS A 135 0.46 -34.70 53.22
C LYS A 135 -0.07 -34.19 51.88
N ALA A 136 0.63 -34.42 50.77
CA ALA A 136 0.15 -34.08 49.44
C ALA A 136 -1.09 -34.91 49.05
N GLN A 137 -1.10 -36.21 49.34
CA GLN A 137 -2.27 -37.06 49.12
C GLN A 137 -3.46 -36.64 49.97
N GLU A 138 -3.23 -36.24 51.23
CA GLU A 138 -4.28 -35.71 52.08
C GLU A 138 -4.92 -34.44 51.48
N GLN A 139 -4.11 -33.56 50.88
CA GLN A 139 -4.62 -32.38 50.19
C GLN A 139 -5.49 -32.74 48.98
N ARG A 140 -5.05 -33.70 48.15
CA ARG A 140 -5.86 -34.21 47.01
C ARG A 140 -7.19 -34.82 47.49
N ARG A 141 -7.16 -35.62 48.57
CA ARG A 141 -8.36 -36.21 49.19
C ARG A 141 -9.32 -35.13 49.71
N ARG A 142 -8.81 -34.08 50.36
CA ARG A 142 -9.62 -32.92 50.79
C ARG A 142 -10.22 -32.17 49.59
N GLN A 143 -9.50 -32.07 48.48
CA GLN A 143 -10.00 -31.45 47.27
C GLN A 143 -11.15 -32.25 46.63
N ILE A 144 -11.08 -33.58 46.64
CA ILE A 144 -12.20 -34.45 46.23
C ILE A 144 -13.45 -34.18 47.09
N ILE A 145 -13.30 -34.05 48.41
CA ILE A 145 -14.42 -33.75 49.31
C ILE A 145 -15.06 -32.40 48.94
N ARG A 146 -14.25 -31.37 48.67
CA ARG A 146 -14.76 -30.06 48.23
C ARG A 146 -15.57 -30.17 46.94
N TYR A 147 -15.09 -30.89 45.95
CA TYR A 147 -15.81 -31.08 44.69
C TYR A 147 -17.11 -31.85 44.88
N LYS A 148 -17.14 -32.87 45.74
CA LYS A 148 -18.37 -33.60 46.08
C LYS A 148 -19.41 -32.69 46.76
N LEU A 149 -18.98 -31.88 47.72
CA LEU A 149 -19.87 -30.91 48.38
C LEU A 149 -20.43 -29.88 47.39
N GLU A 150 -19.63 -29.47 46.40
CA GLU A 150 -20.09 -28.55 45.36
C GLU A 150 -21.10 -29.21 44.41
N LEU A 151 -20.89 -30.47 44.03
CA LEU A 151 -21.83 -31.24 43.22
C LEU A 151 -23.18 -31.45 43.92
N ASN A 152 -23.20 -31.58 45.25
CA ASN A 152 -24.45 -31.68 46.01
C ASN A 152 -25.33 -30.43 45.85
N ASN A 153 -24.71 -29.25 45.75
CA ASN A 153 -25.42 -27.98 45.57
C ASN A 153 -25.69 -27.67 44.08
N ASN A 154 -24.81 -28.12 43.19
CA ASN A 154 -24.92 -27.94 41.75
C ASN A 154 -24.42 -29.18 40.99
N PRO A 155 -25.32 -30.07 40.54
CA PRO A 155 -24.96 -31.30 39.83
C PRO A 155 -24.18 -31.08 38.54
N ASN A 156 -24.30 -29.90 37.93
CA ASN A 156 -23.61 -29.53 36.68
C ASN A 156 -22.37 -28.65 36.93
N ALA A 157 -21.83 -28.65 38.15
CA ALA A 157 -20.63 -27.90 38.47
C ALA A 157 -19.45 -28.37 37.60
N TYR A 158 -18.66 -27.41 37.13
CA TYR A 158 -17.53 -27.64 36.23
C TYR A 158 -16.32 -26.77 36.61
N ARG A 159 -15.16 -27.11 36.04
CA ARG A 159 -14.01 -26.21 35.95
C ARG A 159 -13.57 -26.06 34.51
N ILE A 160 -12.95 -24.93 34.23
CA ILE A 160 -12.30 -24.66 32.94
C ILE A 160 -10.83 -25.02 33.12
N ILE A 161 -10.39 -26.04 32.39
CA ILE A 161 -9.00 -26.51 32.42
C ILE A 161 -8.38 -26.42 31.02
N ASP A 162 -7.07 -26.53 30.97
CA ASP A 162 -6.34 -26.72 29.71
C ASP A 162 -6.63 -28.11 29.12
N GLY A 163 -7.03 -28.13 27.86
CA GLY A 163 -7.21 -29.36 27.08
C GLY A 163 -5.89 -29.87 26.51
N GLU A 164 -5.97 -30.86 25.63
CA GLU A 164 -4.79 -31.39 24.97
C GLU A 164 -4.19 -30.36 24.00
N PRO A 165 -2.86 -30.27 23.91
CA PRO A 165 -2.21 -29.38 22.96
C PRO A 165 -2.47 -29.87 21.53
N GLU A 166 -3.10 -29.03 20.72
CA GLU A 166 -3.34 -29.29 19.30
C GLU A 166 -2.42 -28.42 18.45
N LEU A 167 -1.87 -28.99 17.37
CA LEU A 167 -1.14 -28.20 16.37
C LEU A 167 -2.17 -27.57 15.42
N ILE A 168 -2.24 -26.25 15.44
CA ILE A 168 -3.08 -25.49 14.52
C ILE A 168 -2.22 -24.65 13.59
N GLU A 169 -2.70 -24.45 12.37
CA GLU A 169 -2.14 -23.46 11.46
C GLU A 169 -2.81 -22.11 11.72
N VAL A 170 -2.01 -21.11 12.06
CA VAL A 170 -2.44 -19.72 12.20
C VAL A 170 -1.75 -18.86 11.15
N ALA A 171 -2.42 -17.80 10.73
CA ALA A 171 -1.80 -16.76 9.92
C ALA A 171 -0.80 -15.99 10.78
N ASP A 172 0.46 -15.93 10.34
CA ASP A 172 1.50 -15.09 10.90
C ASP A 172 2.02 -14.13 9.82
N VAL A 173 2.80 -13.14 10.23
CA VAL A 173 3.31 -12.09 9.37
C VAL A 173 4.80 -12.27 9.13
N ASN A 174 5.21 -12.30 7.86
CA ASN A 174 6.61 -12.35 7.45
C ASN A 174 7.28 -10.97 7.63
N LEU A 175 7.81 -10.75 8.81
CA LEU A 175 8.48 -9.49 9.19
C LEU A 175 9.70 -9.17 8.33
N LEU A 176 10.46 -10.18 7.88
CA LEU A 176 11.63 -9.97 7.05
C LEU A 176 11.24 -9.43 5.67
N LYS A 177 10.19 -10.00 5.07
CA LYS A 177 9.65 -9.54 3.79
C LYS A 177 9.10 -8.12 3.91
N LEU A 178 8.39 -7.81 5.00
CA LEU A 178 7.90 -6.45 5.27
C LEU A 178 9.02 -5.42 5.41
N SER A 179 10.10 -5.77 6.11
CA SER A 179 11.24 -4.87 6.28
C SER A 179 11.86 -4.52 4.93
N ARG A 180 12.05 -5.50 4.05
CA ARG A 180 12.60 -5.29 2.70
C ARG A 180 11.70 -4.42 1.82
N GLU A 181 10.40 -4.68 1.82
CA GLU A 181 9.44 -3.86 1.05
C GLU A 181 9.34 -2.43 1.59
N LYS A 182 9.51 -2.25 2.91
CA LYS A 182 9.57 -0.92 3.52
C LYS A 182 10.83 -0.16 3.11
N GLU A 183 11.99 -0.82 3.08
CA GLU A 183 13.25 -0.24 2.59
C GLU A 183 13.17 0.15 1.11
N GLN A 184 12.48 -0.66 0.30
CA GLN A 184 12.23 -0.36 -1.11
C GLN A 184 11.22 0.78 -1.33
N GLY A 185 10.49 1.20 -0.29
CA GLY A 185 9.51 2.28 -0.36
C GLY A 185 8.15 1.86 -0.90
N ASN A 186 7.85 0.57 -0.95
CA ASN A 186 6.56 0.05 -1.41
C ASN A 186 5.50 0.09 -0.29
N ILE A 187 5.94 0.22 0.97
CA ILE A 187 5.08 0.31 2.16
C ILE A 187 5.18 1.71 2.77
N LYS A 188 4.02 2.30 3.08
CA LYS A 188 3.93 3.65 3.66
C LYS A 188 4.48 3.69 5.07
N SER A 189 4.06 2.78 5.95
CA SER A 189 4.55 2.72 7.34
C SER A 189 4.65 1.28 7.84
N LEU A 190 5.68 1.02 8.66
CA LEU A 190 5.85 -0.20 9.44
C LEU A 190 6.25 0.21 10.86
N LYS A 191 5.43 -0.15 11.86
CA LYS A 191 5.67 0.14 13.28
C LYS A 191 5.51 -1.12 14.10
N PHE A 192 6.27 -1.25 15.19
CA PHE A 192 6.10 -2.32 16.16
C PHE A 192 5.40 -1.78 17.40
N THR A 193 4.22 -2.30 17.71
CA THR A 193 3.45 -1.96 18.90
C THR A 193 3.51 -3.11 19.91
N LYS A 194 2.87 -2.92 21.08
CA LYS A 194 2.75 -3.98 22.10
C LYS A 194 1.96 -5.19 21.59
N ASP A 195 1.07 -4.98 20.62
CA ASP A 195 0.16 -6.00 20.10
C ASP A 195 0.64 -6.61 18.78
N GLY A 196 1.77 -6.14 18.23
CA GLY A 196 2.38 -6.67 17.02
C GLY A 196 2.78 -5.62 15.98
N PRO A 197 3.11 -6.04 14.74
CA PRO A 197 3.45 -5.13 13.65
C PRO A 197 2.20 -4.41 13.13
N GLN A 198 2.27 -3.08 13.06
CA GLN A 198 1.29 -2.23 12.39
C GLN A 198 1.85 -1.82 11.02
N ILE A 199 1.11 -2.16 9.96
CA ILE A 199 1.49 -1.93 8.57
C ILE A 199 0.48 -0.99 7.91
N GLU A 200 0.98 0.01 7.19
CA GLU A 200 0.17 0.91 6.38
C GLU A 200 0.69 0.87 4.94
N LEU A 201 -0.19 0.54 3.99
CA LEU A 201 0.12 0.58 2.56
C LEU A 201 -0.25 1.93 1.96
N TYR A 202 0.30 2.25 0.79
CA TYR A 202 -0.17 3.40 0.02
C TYR A 202 -1.55 3.12 -0.56
N ALA A 203 -2.33 4.19 -0.73
CA ALA A 203 -3.62 4.11 -1.40
C ALA A 203 -3.38 3.81 -2.90
N VAL A 204 -3.89 2.66 -3.36
CA VAL A 204 -3.62 2.12 -4.69
C VAL A 204 -4.36 2.89 -5.78
N ASP A 205 -5.53 3.44 -5.46
CA ASP A 205 -6.37 4.28 -6.32
C ASP A 205 -5.61 5.47 -6.93
N ALA A 206 -4.84 6.20 -6.11
CA ALA A 206 -4.05 7.33 -6.58
C ALA A 206 -2.94 6.89 -7.55
N ALA A 207 -2.25 5.79 -7.23
CA ALA A 207 -1.22 5.23 -8.09
C ALA A 207 -1.80 4.73 -9.43
N LEU A 208 -2.94 4.03 -9.39
CA LEU A 208 -3.64 3.55 -10.58
C LEU A 208 -4.16 4.71 -11.44
N ALA A 209 -4.72 5.75 -10.85
CA ALA A 209 -5.18 6.93 -11.58
C ALA A 209 -4.01 7.63 -12.30
N ASN A 210 -2.85 7.71 -11.66
CA ASN A 210 -1.64 8.25 -12.28
C ASN A 210 -1.16 7.36 -13.43
N LEU A 211 -1.11 6.04 -13.24
CA LEU A 211 -0.74 5.09 -14.29
C LEU A 211 -1.70 5.14 -15.49
N ALA A 212 -3.01 5.23 -15.24
CA ALA A 212 -3.99 5.36 -16.31
C ALA A 212 -3.83 6.68 -17.10
N ARG A 213 -3.46 7.78 -16.44
CA ARG A 213 -3.10 9.04 -17.14
C ARG A 213 -1.84 8.89 -17.98
N ILE A 214 -0.80 8.26 -17.46
CA ILE A 214 0.46 8.01 -18.21
C ILE A 214 0.20 7.14 -19.45
N ASN A 215 -0.67 6.14 -19.33
CA ASN A 215 -1.04 5.26 -20.43
C ASN A 215 -2.16 5.83 -21.33
N ALA A 216 -2.42 7.15 -21.26
CA ALA A 216 -3.42 7.84 -22.07
C ALA A 216 -4.85 7.24 -22.03
N MET A 217 -5.22 6.58 -20.92
CA MET A 217 -6.56 6.02 -20.72
C MET A 217 -7.61 7.10 -20.37
N PHE A 218 -7.17 8.32 -20.08
CA PHE A 218 -8.04 9.48 -19.88
C PHE A 218 -7.84 10.47 -21.02
N ILE A 219 -8.95 10.99 -21.55
CA ILE A 219 -8.95 12.07 -22.54
C ILE A 219 -9.01 13.39 -21.77
N ASP A 220 -8.08 14.31 -22.03
CA ASP A 220 -8.07 15.62 -21.38
C ASP A 220 -9.30 16.44 -21.78
N LYS A 221 -9.84 17.26 -20.88
CA LYS A 221 -11.08 18.03 -21.15
C LYS A 221 -10.94 18.94 -22.38
N HIS A 222 -9.76 19.52 -22.61
CA HIS A 222 -9.48 20.30 -23.81
C HIS A 222 -9.42 19.46 -25.09
N GLN A 223 -8.98 18.20 -25.00
CA GLN A 223 -9.06 17.28 -26.12
C GLN A 223 -10.51 16.89 -26.41
N VAL A 224 -11.34 16.66 -25.38
CA VAL A 224 -12.79 16.44 -25.55
C VAL A 224 -13.47 17.64 -26.23
N ASP A 225 -13.12 18.87 -25.84
CA ASP A 225 -13.67 20.08 -26.47
C ASP A 225 -13.22 20.25 -27.93
N VAL A 226 -12.02 19.77 -28.28
CA VAL A 226 -11.54 19.77 -29.68
C VAL A 226 -12.20 18.66 -30.48
N VAL A 227 -12.25 17.43 -29.95
CA VAL A 227 -12.88 16.28 -30.60
C VAL A 227 -14.36 16.55 -30.86
N SER A 228 -15.10 17.04 -29.86
CA SER A 228 -16.52 17.41 -30.04
C SER A 228 -16.74 18.53 -31.06
N LYS A 229 -15.81 19.50 -31.16
CA LYS A 229 -15.86 20.52 -32.22
C LYS A 229 -15.56 19.94 -33.60
N LEU A 230 -14.62 19.00 -33.70
CA LEU A 230 -14.27 18.31 -34.95
C LEU A 230 -15.41 17.40 -35.40
N GLU A 231 -16.05 16.66 -34.48
CA GLU A 231 -17.21 15.80 -34.76
C GLU A 231 -18.44 16.60 -35.23
N GLY A 232 -18.53 17.89 -34.88
CA GLY A 232 -19.58 18.80 -35.33
C GLY A 232 -19.30 19.54 -36.65
N MET A 233 -18.13 19.32 -37.28
CA MET A 233 -17.77 19.97 -38.55
C MET A 233 -18.26 19.16 -39.74
N THR A 234 -18.56 19.84 -40.85
CA THR A 234 -18.84 19.16 -42.13
C THR A 234 -17.56 18.67 -42.80
N ASP A 235 -17.67 17.71 -43.72
CA ASP A 235 -16.51 17.15 -44.42
C ASP A 235 -15.65 18.21 -45.14
N GLU A 236 -16.30 19.19 -45.78
CA GLU A 236 -15.61 20.33 -46.41
C GLU A 236 -14.81 21.19 -45.42
N GLN A 237 -15.35 21.39 -44.21
CA GLN A 237 -14.68 22.14 -43.15
C GLN A 237 -13.50 21.36 -42.56
N LEU A 238 -13.63 20.03 -42.44
CA LEU A 238 -12.54 19.15 -42.01
C LEU A 238 -11.40 19.16 -43.02
N ILE A 239 -11.69 19.06 -44.32
CA ILE A 239 -10.70 19.10 -45.40
C ILE A 239 -9.95 20.43 -45.36
N MET A 240 -10.66 21.56 -45.28
CA MET A 240 -10.05 22.88 -45.23
C MET A 240 -9.18 23.08 -43.98
N LEU A 241 -9.60 22.58 -42.83
CA LEU A 241 -8.80 22.61 -41.60
C LEU A 241 -7.52 21.77 -41.74
N THR A 242 -7.63 20.59 -42.36
CA THR A 242 -6.51 19.68 -42.61
C THR A 242 -5.47 20.33 -43.52
N ASP A 243 -5.92 21.00 -44.59
CA ASP A 243 -5.05 21.74 -45.51
C ASP A 243 -4.32 22.91 -44.83
N ILE A 244 -5.03 23.66 -43.97
CA ILE A 244 -4.44 24.76 -43.19
C ILE A 244 -3.37 24.23 -42.23
N VAL A 245 -3.65 23.14 -41.52
CA VAL A 245 -2.69 22.51 -40.59
C VAL A 245 -1.47 22.00 -41.35
N MET A 246 -1.67 21.39 -42.52
CA MET A 246 -0.58 20.93 -43.39
C MET A 246 0.31 22.07 -43.89
N GLN A 247 -0.28 23.23 -44.25
CA GLN A 247 0.45 24.41 -44.68
C GLN A 247 1.24 25.09 -43.54
N LEU A 248 0.67 25.10 -42.32
CA LEU A 248 1.30 25.76 -41.18
C LEU A 248 2.41 24.93 -40.54
N TYR A 249 2.29 23.60 -40.52
CA TYR A 249 3.17 22.73 -39.74
C TYR A 249 4.00 21.75 -40.57
N GLY A 250 3.77 21.61 -41.88
CA GLY A 250 4.63 20.85 -42.78
C GLY A 250 4.75 19.37 -42.42
N LYS A 251 3.72 18.58 -42.79
CA LYS A 251 3.43 17.19 -42.39
C LYS A 251 3.18 17.01 -40.88
N PRO A 252 2.18 16.18 -40.49
CA PRO A 252 1.75 16.09 -39.10
C PRO A 252 2.78 15.34 -38.25
N GLN A 253 3.11 15.89 -37.08
CA GLN A 253 3.87 15.22 -36.03
C GLN A 253 2.91 14.66 -34.97
N HIS A 254 2.79 13.33 -34.92
CA HIS A 254 2.46 12.39 -33.83
C HIS A 254 1.33 12.63 -32.82
N ILE A 255 0.82 13.85 -32.61
CA ILE A 255 -0.25 14.15 -31.62
C ILE A 255 -1.60 14.39 -32.29
N ILE A 256 -1.57 14.76 -33.58
CA ILE A 256 -2.76 14.98 -34.41
C ILE A 256 -3.22 13.67 -35.10
N ASP A 257 -2.37 12.64 -35.08
CA ASP A 257 -2.55 11.44 -35.88
C ASP A 257 -3.76 10.60 -35.43
N ASP A 258 -4.02 10.36 -34.15
CA ASP A 258 -5.08 9.40 -33.78
C ASP A 258 -6.50 9.93 -34.07
N ALA A 259 -6.76 11.22 -33.81
CA ALA A 259 -8.08 11.82 -34.02
C ALA A 259 -8.35 12.11 -35.51
N ILE A 260 -7.33 12.57 -36.26
CA ILE A 260 -7.47 12.79 -37.71
C ILE A 260 -7.48 11.46 -38.46
N THR A 261 -6.69 10.46 -38.04
CA THR A 261 -6.71 9.12 -38.65
C THR A 261 -8.06 8.44 -38.40
N MET A 262 -8.64 8.53 -37.20
CA MET A 262 -10.01 8.02 -36.93
C MET A 262 -11.09 8.73 -37.75
N ALA A 263 -10.97 10.05 -37.96
CA ALA A 263 -11.90 10.80 -38.81
C ALA A 263 -11.76 10.42 -40.29
N LEU A 264 -10.52 10.24 -40.79
CA LEU A 264 -10.24 9.83 -42.16
C LEU A 264 -10.61 8.36 -42.44
N THR A 265 -10.54 7.44 -41.47
CA THR A 265 -11.03 6.06 -41.67
C THR A 265 -12.56 6.00 -41.73
N LYS A 266 -13.29 6.80 -40.95
CA LYS A 266 -14.76 6.90 -41.07
C LYS A 266 -15.22 7.40 -42.44
N ILE A 267 -14.54 8.41 -42.99
CA ILE A 267 -14.86 8.96 -44.32
C ILE A 267 -14.61 7.92 -45.44
N ASN A 268 -13.62 7.04 -45.29
CA ASN A 268 -13.31 6.01 -46.29
C ASN A 268 -14.19 4.75 -46.17
N GLU A 269 -14.73 4.45 -44.99
CA GLU A 269 -15.67 3.33 -44.78
C GLU A 269 -17.06 3.64 -45.38
N ASP A 270 -17.54 4.88 -45.28
CA ASP A 270 -18.80 5.33 -45.90
C ASP A 270 -18.70 5.51 -47.43
N GLY A 271 -17.48 5.44 -47.99
CA GLY A 271 -17.20 5.66 -49.42
C GLY A 271 -17.00 4.39 -50.27
N THR A 272 -17.18 3.20 -49.71
CA THR A 272 -17.09 1.93 -50.45
C THR A 272 -18.43 1.21 -50.57
N GLU A 273 -19.43 1.87 -51.15
CA GLU A 273 -20.52 1.16 -51.83
C GLU A 273 -20.19 1.01 -53.32
N HIS A 274 -20.09 -0.26 -53.69
CA HIS A 274 -20.00 -0.85 -55.01
C HIS A 274 -20.63 -0.05 -56.15
N TYR A 275 -19.84 0.20 -57.20
CA TYR A 275 -20.35 0.22 -58.57
C TYR A 275 -19.71 -0.97 -59.32
N GLU A 276 -20.52 -2.00 -59.54
CA GLU A 276 -20.47 -2.78 -60.79
C GLU A 276 -20.85 -1.89 -61.98
#